data_AF-A0A3D8I6S0-F1
#
_entry.id   AF-A0A3D8I6S0-F1
#
_cell.length_a   1.000
_cell.length_b   1.000
_cell.length_c   1.000
_cell.angle_alpha   90.00
_cell.angle_beta   90.00
_cell.angle_gamma   90.00
#
_symmetry.space_group_name_H-M   'P 1'
#
loop_
_entity.id
_entity.type
_entity.pdbx_description
1 polymer ?
#
loop_
_entity_poly.entity_id
_entity_poly.type
_entity_poly.pdbx_seq_one_letter_code
_entity_poly.pdbx_strand_id
1 'polypeptide(L)'
;MIVLLMLALNGYGLEFGSMGQVSMGMGGAGVALKDSAWGLYYNPALLGADRRGKFGYSFGVQIKEQNLLELASIDVDNLKNLPQTLTNQLTSPNVGGKSVTIDGKSVNGALGGMLDALFPDSGGNITKDNVQTLVTEITGSSQTCTDISTCWDFIKDPQAQNKLKDKLTSAAAEGGSPLVGAVISGIDPNKITELAKEATGGNFDAETLFEKVGEITLAKGSDSSIDRLLNDFETINNALKANDLNVVSQNGFVIQIPGSKTSRRIESDEIGSIDIQDIDSGRGAIGVGVFASAFSNASAQIDPNNNQLIFDLGGKYYDVSVNGNAITLKYNASKTNLDGSIMNENANHLLYANALALIEVPIGYGHTLFTPAGDVNIGIALKFIQAMGYGQKLNFSVGKFPSISFDKNDVDMSQTFGVDLGVLYSPNLLENLHIGLVLKNINAPVIKRTNVDDVTLNRQLRAGVSYVLKDFLTFAFDADLLPNNTLSLQSPKSQFIGGGVMANFKKVDFRLGAMQDMRSNAREGMILTGGINLLGFLDVALQYGLGRNFTIEGINISNYMNVHIGGQFSF
;
A
#
# COMPACT_ATOMS: atom_id res chain seq x y z
N MET A 1 -13.25 -37.34 16.95
CA MET A 1 -12.87 -37.23 15.52
C MET A 1 -13.13 -35.79 15.04
N ILE A 2 -12.46 -34.83 15.68
CA ILE A 2 -12.47 -33.40 15.37
C ILE A 2 -11.08 -32.94 15.78
N VAL A 3 -10.16 -32.85 14.81
CA VAL A 3 -8.87 -32.13 14.77
C VAL A 3 -8.24 -32.60 13.47
N LEU A 4 -8.64 -31.99 12.35
CA LEU A 4 -7.88 -32.02 11.11
C LEU A 4 -8.36 -30.88 10.20
N LEU A 5 -8.05 -29.63 10.56
CA LEU A 5 -8.25 -28.51 9.63
C LEU A 5 -7.41 -27.27 9.96
N MET A 6 -6.10 -27.39 10.12
CA MET A 6 -5.19 -26.23 10.03
C MET A 6 -3.82 -26.67 9.52
N LEU A 7 -3.74 -26.96 8.23
CA LEU A 7 -2.51 -26.70 7.48
C LEU A 7 -2.83 -25.54 6.55
N ALA A 8 -2.50 -24.33 6.99
CA ALA A 8 -2.48 -23.16 6.14
C ALA A 8 -1.36 -23.35 5.10
N LEU A 9 -1.68 -24.02 4.00
CA LEU A 9 -0.87 -23.93 2.80
C LEU A 9 -1.02 -22.49 2.28
N ASN A 10 0.10 -21.78 2.16
CA ASN A 10 0.16 -20.51 1.45
C ASN A 10 -0.24 -20.79 0.00
N GLY A 11 -1.49 -20.51 -0.35
CA GLY A 11 -2.04 -20.71 -1.68
C GLY A 11 -2.77 -19.45 -2.11
N TYR A 12 -2.67 -19.13 -3.39
CA TYR A 12 -3.39 -18.01 -3.98
C TYR A 12 -4.90 -18.22 -3.86
N GLY A 13 -5.62 -17.15 -3.53
CA GLY A 13 -7.08 -17.15 -3.42
C GLY A 13 -7.65 -15.79 -3.72
N LEU A 14 -8.92 -15.58 -3.36
CA LEU A 14 -9.60 -14.31 -3.54
C LEU A 14 -10.15 -13.77 -2.23
N GLU A 15 -10.07 -12.45 -2.10
CA GLU A 15 -10.70 -11.70 -1.02
C GLU A 15 -12.22 -11.85 -1.09
N PHE A 16 -12.89 -11.47 0.01
CA PHE A 16 -14.34 -11.31 -0.05
C PHE A 16 -14.65 -10.04 -0.86
N GLY A 17 -14.93 -10.21 -2.15
CA GLY A 17 -15.16 -9.08 -3.06
C GLY A 17 -16.43 -8.29 -2.72
N SER A 18 -16.57 -7.12 -3.33
CA SER A 18 -17.75 -6.27 -3.21
C SER A 18 -18.59 -6.32 -4.47
N MET A 19 -19.92 -6.43 -4.35
CA MET A 19 -20.82 -6.37 -5.49
C MET A 19 -21.95 -5.40 -5.19
N GLY A 20 -22.32 -4.55 -6.15
CA GLY A 20 -23.31 -3.52 -5.90
C GLY A 20 -22.81 -2.37 -5.04
N GLN A 21 -23.60 -1.30 -5.07
CA GLN A 21 -23.21 0.02 -4.58
C GLN A 21 -23.66 0.20 -3.12
N VAL A 22 -24.76 -0.43 -2.72
CA VAL A 22 -25.34 -0.32 -1.37
C VAL A 22 -24.36 -0.80 -0.31
N SER A 23 -23.87 -2.02 -0.42
CA SER A 23 -22.92 -2.57 0.54
C SER A 23 -21.59 -1.81 0.46
N MET A 24 -21.14 -1.47 -0.75
CA MET A 24 -19.90 -0.73 -0.97
C MET A 24 -19.91 0.64 -0.26
N GLY A 25 -21.01 1.40 -0.37
CA GLY A 25 -21.18 2.71 0.28
C GLY A 25 -21.37 2.65 1.79
N MET A 26 -21.58 1.46 2.37
CA MET A 26 -21.75 1.22 3.80
C MET A 26 -20.63 0.36 4.39
N GLY A 27 -19.37 0.66 4.04
CA GLY A 27 -18.21 -0.03 4.61
C GLY A 27 -18.12 -1.51 4.21
N GLY A 28 -18.66 -1.88 3.05
CA GLY A 28 -18.69 -3.28 2.59
C GLY A 28 -19.70 -4.17 3.32
N ALA A 29 -20.51 -3.62 4.22
CA ALA A 29 -21.50 -4.38 4.97
C ALA A 29 -22.69 -4.75 4.07
N GLY A 30 -23.04 -6.04 4.03
CA GLY A 30 -24.08 -6.57 3.14
C GLY A 30 -24.70 -7.88 3.59
N VAL A 31 -24.09 -8.61 4.54
CA VAL A 31 -24.53 -9.95 4.96
C VAL A 31 -25.90 -9.95 5.66
N ALA A 32 -26.27 -8.82 6.27
CA ALA A 32 -27.55 -8.64 6.95
C ALA A 32 -28.47 -7.59 6.30
N LEU A 33 -28.20 -7.15 5.07
CA LEU A 33 -28.99 -6.10 4.42
C LEU A 33 -30.17 -6.63 3.60
N LYS A 34 -31.36 -6.63 4.21
CA LYS A 34 -32.59 -7.11 3.57
C LYS A 34 -32.97 -6.34 2.29
N ASP A 35 -32.76 -5.03 2.25
CA ASP A 35 -33.16 -4.17 1.11
C ASP A 35 -32.20 -4.19 -0.09
N SER A 36 -31.09 -4.92 -0.01
CA SER A 36 -30.15 -5.04 -1.13
C SER A 36 -30.67 -6.03 -2.20
N ALA A 37 -30.47 -5.73 -3.48
CA ALA A 37 -30.67 -6.70 -4.57
C ALA A 37 -29.58 -7.78 -4.62
N TRP A 38 -28.47 -7.54 -3.94
CA TRP A 38 -27.27 -8.38 -3.97
C TRP A 38 -27.27 -9.49 -2.91
N GLY A 39 -28.44 -9.87 -2.39
CA GLY A 39 -28.60 -10.95 -1.43
C GLY A 39 -28.00 -12.27 -1.94
N LEU A 40 -28.21 -12.61 -3.21
CA LEU A 40 -27.61 -13.79 -3.85
C LEU A 40 -26.08 -13.80 -3.75
N TYR A 41 -25.43 -12.63 -3.85
CA TYR A 41 -23.99 -12.50 -3.72
C TYR A 41 -23.57 -12.49 -2.25
N TYR A 42 -24.17 -11.68 -1.38
CA TYR A 42 -23.67 -11.51 0.00
C TYR A 42 -24.09 -12.60 0.96
N ASN A 43 -25.36 -13.01 0.94
CA ASN A 43 -25.93 -14.00 1.84
C ASN A 43 -27.24 -14.54 1.24
N PRO A 44 -27.28 -15.77 0.70
CA PRO A 44 -28.47 -16.29 0.02
C PRO A 44 -29.71 -16.38 0.93
N ALA A 45 -29.58 -16.33 2.26
CA ALA A 45 -30.73 -16.23 3.17
C ALA A 45 -31.53 -14.92 3.00
N LEU A 46 -30.89 -13.85 2.51
CA LEU A 46 -31.55 -12.58 2.24
C LEU A 46 -32.62 -12.70 1.14
N LEU A 47 -32.51 -13.71 0.27
CA LEU A 47 -33.55 -14.01 -0.72
C LEU A 47 -34.88 -14.37 -0.02
N GLY A 48 -34.82 -15.15 1.07
CA GLY A 48 -35.99 -15.50 1.87
C GLY A 48 -36.52 -14.30 2.66
N ALA A 49 -35.61 -13.51 3.23
CA ALA A 49 -35.95 -12.40 4.10
C ALA A 49 -36.75 -11.29 3.40
N ASP A 50 -36.46 -11.01 2.13
CA ASP A 50 -37.20 -10.04 1.32
C ASP A 50 -37.89 -10.71 0.13
N ARG A 51 -39.21 -10.89 0.22
CA ARG A 51 -40.01 -11.59 -0.79
C ARG A 51 -40.44 -10.69 -1.97
N ARG A 52 -39.84 -9.50 -2.16
CA ARG A 52 -40.06 -8.65 -3.35
C ARG A 52 -39.31 -9.16 -4.58
N GLY A 53 -39.80 -8.81 -5.77
CA GLY A 53 -39.02 -8.98 -6.99
C GLY A 53 -37.88 -7.98 -6.99
N LYS A 54 -36.67 -8.39 -7.36
CA LYS A 54 -35.52 -7.47 -7.43
C LYS A 54 -34.75 -7.62 -8.73
N PHE A 55 -34.22 -6.52 -9.21
CA PHE A 55 -33.24 -6.50 -10.29
C PHE A 55 -32.09 -5.58 -9.89
N GLY A 56 -30.86 -6.02 -10.11
CA GLY A 56 -29.67 -5.24 -9.81
C GLY A 56 -28.63 -5.38 -10.90
N TYR A 57 -27.90 -4.31 -11.16
CA TYR A 57 -26.74 -4.30 -12.03
C TYR A 57 -25.64 -3.42 -11.45
N SER A 58 -24.39 -3.83 -11.61
CA SER A 58 -23.24 -3.14 -11.04
C SER A 58 -22.04 -3.34 -11.93
N PHE A 59 -21.27 -2.27 -12.10
CA PHE A 59 -19.98 -2.28 -12.76
C PHE A 59 -18.98 -1.57 -11.87
N GLY A 60 -17.89 -2.24 -11.53
CA GLY A 60 -16.94 -1.80 -10.53
C GLY A 60 -15.50 -1.95 -11.00
N VAL A 61 -14.66 -1.00 -10.59
CA VAL A 61 -13.20 -1.07 -10.72
C VAL A 61 -12.58 -0.61 -9.40
N GLN A 62 -11.63 -1.40 -8.93
CA GLN A 62 -10.82 -1.18 -7.75
C GLN A 62 -9.34 -1.21 -8.13
N ILE A 63 -8.59 -0.30 -7.53
CA ILE A 63 -7.14 -0.24 -7.59
C ILE A 63 -6.62 -0.22 -6.15
N LYS A 64 -5.68 -1.10 -5.86
CA LYS A 64 -4.94 -1.15 -4.60
C LYS A 64 -3.46 -1.25 -4.93
N GLU A 65 -2.70 -0.22 -4.60
CA GLU A 65 -1.29 -0.08 -4.94
C GLU A 65 -0.45 -0.04 -3.66
N GLN A 66 0.76 -0.56 -3.72
CA GLN A 66 1.75 -0.37 -2.69
C GLN A 66 3.14 -0.33 -3.31
N ASN A 67 3.73 0.86 -3.46
CA ASN A 67 5.14 1.10 -3.83
C ASN A 67 5.66 0.43 -5.12
N LEU A 68 4.84 -0.29 -5.88
CA LEU A 68 5.30 -1.06 -7.05
C LEU A 68 5.31 -0.16 -8.29
N LEU A 69 4.28 0.68 -8.45
CA LEU A 69 4.25 1.66 -9.54
C LEU A 69 5.30 2.75 -9.31
N GLU A 70 5.49 3.17 -8.05
CA GLU A 70 6.55 4.11 -7.70
C GLU A 70 7.93 3.52 -8.04
N LEU A 71 8.18 2.23 -7.73
CA LEU A 71 9.42 1.54 -8.09
C LEU A 71 9.67 1.52 -9.61
N ALA A 72 8.62 1.35 -10.43
CA ALA A 72 8.72 1.39 -11.89
C ALA A 72 9.03 2.79 -12.43
N SER A 73 8.68 3.85 -11.68
CA SER A 73 8.94 5.24 -12.05
C SER A 73 10.33 5.76 -11.67
N ILE A 74 11.13 4.95 -10.96
CA ILE A 74 12.47 5.35 -10.50
C ILE A 74 13.41 5.54 -11.68
N ASP A 75 14.03 6.71 -11.71
CA ASP A 75 15.09 7.03 -12.64
C ASP A 75 16.43 6.46 -12.12
N VAL A 76 16.71 5.22 -12.52
CA VAL A 76 17.97 4.53 -12.19
C VAL A 76 19.22 5.22 -12.72
N ASP A 77 19.10 6.06 -13.76
CA ASP A 77 20.25 6.80 -14.27
C ASP A 77 20.61 7.93 -13.29
N ASN A 78 19.64 8.56 -12.62
CA ASN A 78 19.95 9.49 -11.53
C ASN A 78 20.59 8.81 -10.34
N LEU A 79 20.16 7.59 -10.00
CA LEU A 79 20.77 6.81 -8.91
C LEU A 79 22.23 6.44 -9.21
N LYS A 80 22.52 6.04 -10.45
CA LYS A 80 23.90 5.73 -10.88
C LYS A 80 24.78 6.99 -10.96
N ASN A 81 24.20 8.12 -11.36
CA ASN A 81 24.92 9.39 -11.48
C ASN A 81 24.91 10.21 -10.18
N LEU A 82 24.39 9.67 -9.08
CA LEU A 82 24.40 10.29 -7.77
C LEU A 82 25.79 10.84 -7.38
N PRO A 83 26.89 10.06 -7.42
CA PRO A 83 28.20 10.58 -7.02
C PRO A 83 28.65 11.77 -7.86
N GLN A 84 28.41 11.73 -9.18
CA GLN A 84 28.75 12.86 -10.04
C GLN A 84 27.86 14.07 -9.75
N THR A 85 26.58 13.85 -9.47
CA THR A 85 25.63 14.91 -9.11
C THR A 85 26.05 15.57 -7.79
N LEU A 86 26.34 14.78 -6.76
CA LEU A 86 26.79 15.28 -5.47
C LEU A 86 28.17 15.95 -5.56
N THR A 87 29.12 15.36 -6.30
CA THR A 87 30.43 15.99 -6.57
C THR A 87 30.25 17.32 -7.27
N ASN A 88 29.41 17.37 -8.32
CA ASN A 88 29.13 18.61 -9.03
C ASN A 88 28.51 19.66 -8.10
N GLN A 89 27.56 19.27 -7.25
CA GLN A 89 26.94 20.19 -6.29
C GLN A 89 27.95 20.71 -5.24
N LEU A 90 28.93 19.89 -4.84
CA LEU A 90 29.92 20.26 -3.83
C LEU A 90 31.10 21.07 -4.38
N THR A 91 31.63 20.73 -5.56
CA THR A 91 32.93 21.23 -6.03
C THR A 91 32.92 21.86 -7.43
N SER A 92 31.81 21.82 -8.17
CA SER A 92 31.78 22.37 -9.53
C SER A 92 31.79 23.90 -9.53
N PRO A 93 32.61 24.55 -10.37
CA PRO A 93 32.62 26.01 -10.52
C PRO A 93 31.31 26.59 -11.08
N ASN A 94 30.43 25.74 -11.65
CA ASN A 94 29.19 26.17 -12.30
C ASN A 94 27.95 26.18 -11.39
N VAL A 95 28.07 25.73 -10.13
CA VAL A 95 26.92 25.48 -9.23
C VAL A 95 26.77 26.56 -8.14
N GLY A 96 27.51 27.67 -8.27
CA GLY A 96 27.50 28.77 -7.31
C GLY A 96 28.49 28.58 -6.17
N GLY A 97 28.86 29.68 -5.50
CA GLY A 97 29.94 29.74 -4.51
C GLY A 97 31.21 30.41 -5.07
N LYS A 98 32.03 30.96 -4.18
CA LYS A 98 33.30 31.60 -4.56
C LYS A 98 34.39 30.55 -4.76
N SER A 99 35.36 30.86 -5.61
CA SER A 99 36.59 30.07 -5.74
C SER A 99 37.64 30.60 -4.77
N VAL A 100 38.29 29.68 -4.05
CA VAL A 100 39.46 29.98 -3.22
C VAL A 100 40.67 29.21 -3.73
N THR A 101 41.87 29.70 -3.42
CA THR A 101 43.14 29.03 -3.73
C THR A 101 43.81 28.62 -2.43
N ILE A 102 44.33 27.40 -2.38
CA ILE A 102 45.09 26.87 -1.25
C ILE A 102 46.32 26.16 -1.81
N ASP A 103 47.52 26.61 -1.40
CA ASP A 103 48.81 26.12 -1.92
C ASP A 103 48.86 26.01 -3.47
N GLY A 104 48.29 27.00 -4.16
CA GLY A 104 48.25 27.08 -5.62
C GLY A 104 47.20 26.20 -6.31
N LYS A 105 46.36 25.47 -5.56
CA LYS A 105 45.25 24.68 -6.07
C LYS A 105 43.92 25.39 -5.83
N SER A 106 43.05 25.44 -6.84
CA SER A 106 41.73 26.05 -6.70
C SER A 106 40.70 25.08 -6.12
N VAL A 107 39.93 25.55 -5.14
CA VAL A 107 38.73 24.89 -4.62
C VAL A 107 37.52 25.74 -5.02
N ASN A 108 36.57 25.13 -5.73
CA ASN A 108 35.44 25.81 -6.36
C ASN A 108 34.10 25.39 -5.75
N GLY A 109 33.03 26.01 -6.22
CA GLY A 109 31.66 25.64 -5.92
C GLY A 109 31.25 25.95 -4.48
N ALA A 110 30.31 25.16 -3.97
CA ALA A 110 29.78 25.25 -2.62
C ALA A 110 30.87 25.15 -1.54
N LEU A 111 31.85 24.26 -1.73
CA LEU A 111 32.96 24.10 -0.79
C LEU A 111 33.90 25.32 -0.82
N GLY A 112 34.19 25.86 -2.00
CA GLY A 112 34.96 27.09 -2.13
C GLY A 112 34.28 28.28 -1.43
N GLY A 113 32.95 28.41 -1.58
CA GLY A 113 32.16 29.41 -0.88
C GLY A 113 32.22 29.27 0.64
N MET A 114 32.10 28.04 1.16
CA MET A 114 32.28 27.75 2.59
C MET A 114 33.68 28.15 3.08
N LEU A 115 34.72 27.78 2.32
CA LEU A 115 36.10 28.08 2.71
C LEU A 115 36.39 29.58 2.68
N ASP A 116 35.83 30.34 1.73
CA ASP A 116 35.90 31.81 1.72
C ASP A 116 35.23 32.41 2.96
N ALA A 117 34.05 31.90 3.35
CA ALA A 117 33.34 32.35 4.56
C ALA A 117 34.07 31.96 5.86
N LEU A 118 34.74 30.80 5.87
CA LEU A 118 35.54 30.35 7.01
C LEU A 118 36.81 31.20 7.19
N PHE A 119 37.36 31.71 6.08
CA PHE A 119 38.58 32.52 6.04
C PHE A 119 38.34 33.87 5.32
N PRO A 120 37.50 34.76 5.89
CA PRO A 120 37.06 35.99 5.22
C PRO A 120 38.23 36.94 4.91
N ASP A 121 39.29 36.92 5.73
CA ASP A 121 40.47 37.77 5.58
C ASP A 121 41.52 37.20 4.59
N SER A 122 41.26 36.05 3.98
CA SER A 122 42.21 35.41 3.05
C SER A 122 42.28 36.09 1.68
N GLY A 123 41.30 36.92 1.33
CA GLY A 123 41.19 37.49 -0.01
C GLY A 123 41.07 36.44 -1.12
N GLY A 124 40.57 35.24 -0.79
CA GLY A 124 40.47 34.10 -1.70
C GLY A 124 41.75 33.28 -1.83
N ASN A 125 42.82 33.58 -1.09
CA ASN A 125 44.03 32.78 -1.03
C ASN A 125 44.32 32.34 0.41
N ILE A 126 43.94 31.12 0.75
CA ILE A 126 44.06 30.57 2.10
C ILE A 126 45.50 30.13 2.32
N THR A 127 46.13 30.72 3.32
CA THR A 127 47.50 30.44 3.72
C THR A 127 47.55 29.75 5.08
N LYS A 128 48.71 29.21 5.43
CA LYS A 128 49.01 28.69 6.77
C LYS A 128 48.63 29.66 7.90
N ASP A 129 48.88 30.95 7.74
CA ASP A 129 48.62 31.94 8.78
C ASP A 129 47.11 32.15 9.03
N ASN A 130 46.29 32.00 7.99
CA ASN A 130 44.83 32.02 8.12
C ASN A 130 44.35 30.81 8.94
N VAL A 131 44.88 29.62 8.66
CA VAL A 131 44.54 28.38 9.40
C VAL A 131 45.04 28.45 10.84
N GLN A 132 46.24 28.96 11.08
CA GLN A 132 46.81 29.12 12.42
C GLN A 132 45.97 30.06 13.31
N THR A 133 45.45 31.15 12.72
CA THR A 133 44.53 32.07 13.39
C THR A 133 43.26 31.35 13.82
N LEU A 134 42.61 30.60 12.91
CA LEU A 134 41.41 29.83 13.20
C LEU A 134 41.64 28.77 14.30
N VAL A 135 42.75 28.04 14.25
CA VAL A 135 43.11 27.04 15.26
C VAL A 135 43.31 27.69 16.63
N THR A 136 43.91 28.89 16.67
CA THR A 136 44.08 29.66 17.91
C THR A 136 42.73 30.07 18.51
N GLU A 137 41.78 30.50 17.67
CA GLU A 137 40.41 30.81 18.11
C GLU A 137 39.68 29.58 18.67
N ILE A 138 39.81 28.43 18.02
CA ILE A 138 39.12 27.20 18.40
C ILE A 138 39.68 26.66 19.73
N THR A 139 41.00 26.56 19.83
CA THR A 139 41.70 25.99 21.00
C THR A 139 41.85 26.98 22.16
N GLY A 140 41.75 28.28 21.90
CA GLY A 140 41.98 29.34 22.89
C GLY A 140 43.45 29.51 23.29
N SER A 141 44.38 28.89 22.55
CA SER A 141 45.81 28.88 22.83
C SER A 141 46.60 29.18 21.56
N SER A 142 47.63 30.02 21.67
CA SER A 142 48.51 30.32 20.52
C SER A 142 49.32 29.08 20.17
N GLN A 143 49.18 28.62 18.92
CA GLN A 143 49.88 27.46 18.37
C GLN A 143 50.73 27.88 17.18
N THR A 144 51.88 27.25 16.97
CA THR A 144 52.74 27.47 15.80
C THR A 144 52.86 26.18 15.02
N CYS A 145 52.30 26.14 13.82
CA CYS A 145 52.44 25.02 12.89
C CYS A 145 53.60 25.26 11.91
N THR A 146 53.99 24.25 11.12
CA THR A 146 54.99 24.40 10.05
C THR A 146 54.36 24.65 8.68
N ASP A 147 53.18 24.08 8.46
CA ASP A 147 52.39 24.10 7.23
C ASP A 147 50.89 24.00 7.58
N ILE A 148 50.00 24.15 6.60
CA ILE A 148 48.54 24.07 6.79
C ILE A 148 48.12 22.76 7.48
N SER A 149 48.69 21.63 7.04
CA SER A 149 48.32 20.30 7.51
C SER A 149 48.62 20.09 9.00
N THR A 150 49.77 20.58 9.46
CA THR A 150 50.20 20.50 10.86
C THR A 150 49.44 21.45 11.79
N CYS A 151 48.77 22.49 11.26
CA CYS A 151 47.91 23.36 12.07
C CYS A 151 46.70 22.60 12.61
N TRP A 152 46.10 21.72 11.81
CA TRP A 152 44.94 20.92 12.22
C TRP A 152 45.26 19.93 13.33
N ASP A 153 46.51 19.45 13.42
CA ASP A 153 46.94 18.49 14.43
C ASP A 153 46.80 19.04 15.87
N PHE A 154 46.60 20.34 16.08
CA PHE A 154 46.34 20.93 17.40
C PHE A 154 44.88 20.77 17.88
N ILE A 155 43.93 20.43 16.99
CA ILE A 155 42.52 20.23 17.33
C ILE A 155 42.29 18.74 17.61
N LYS A 156 42.59 18.32 18.85
CA LYS A 156 42.51 16.91 19.28
C LYS A 156 41.41 16.63 20.30
N ASP A 157 41.04 17.62 21.12
CA ASP A 157 40.06 17.39 22.17
C ASP A 157 38.62 17.51 21.63
N PRO A 158 37.65 16.82 22.25
CA PRO A 158 36.27 16.84 21.79
C PRO A 158 35.62 18.23 21.79
N GLN A 159 36.03 19.16 22.66
CA GLN A 159 35.44 20.50 22.70
C GLN A 159 35.92 21.34 21.52
N ALA A 160 37.22 21.31 21.22
CA ALA A 160 37.79 21.99 20.07
C ALA A 160 37.26 21.42 18.75
N GLN A 161 37.07 20.10 18.67
CA GLN A 161 36.46 19.45 17.51
C GLN A 161 35.00 19.87 17.29
N ASN A 162 34.20 19.96 18.36
CA ASN A 162 32.83 20.47 18.25
C ASN A 162 32.79 21.95 17.83
N LYS A 163 33.67 22.80 18.40
CA LYS A 163 33.79 24.20 17.95
C LYS A 163 34.19 24.33 16.48
N LEU A 164 35.10 23.47 16.01
CA LEU A 164 35.47 23.42 14.60
C LEU A 164 34.26 23.05 13.73
N LYS A 165 33.52 22.01 14.14
CA LYS A 165 32.29 21.59 13.47
C LYS A 165 31.24 22.71 13.41
N ASP A 166 31.05 23.46 14.49
CA ASP A 166 30.11 24.58 14.56
C ASP A 166 30.53 25.72 13.62
N LYS A 167 31.82 26.07 13.61
CA LYS A 167 32.37 27.10 12.70
C LYS A 167 32.23 26.69 11.23
N LEU A 168 32.55 25.43 10.91
CA LEU A 168 32.40 24.88 9.56
C LEU A 168 30.92 24.89 9.10
N THR A 169 30.01 24.50 9.98
CA THR A 169 28.56 24.52 9.70
C THR A 169 28.06 25.96 9.46
N SER A 170 28.53 26.91 10.26
CA SER A 170 28.20 28.33 10.10
C SER A 170 28.75 28.91 8.80
N ALA A 171 30.02 28.62 8.50
CA ALA A 171 30.65 29.02 7.24
C ALA A 171 29.97 28.41 6.02
N ALA A 172 29.43 27.19 6.11
CA ALA A 172 28.70 26.57 5.00
C ALA A 172 27.36 27.28 4.73
N ALA A 173 26.67 27.73 5.78
CA ALA A 173 25.46 28.54 5.66
C ALA A 173 25.75 29.92 5.05
N GLU A 174 26.83 30.59 5.48
CA GLU A 174 27.26 31.90 4.97
C GLU A 174 27.81 31.82 3.54
N GLY A 175 28.54 30.75 3.23
CA GLY A 175 29.13 30.47 1.91
C GLY A 175 28.12 30.05 0.84
N GLY A 176 26.83 29.95 1.19
CA GLY A 176 25.73 29.72 0.25
C GLY A 176 25.48 28.26 -0.10
N SER A 177 25.87 27.29 0.73
CA SER A 177 25.57 25.87 0.49
C SER A 177 24.97 25.16 1.71
N PRO A 178 23.63 25.08 1.77
CA PRO A 178 22.93 24.28 2.78
C PRO A 178 23.33 22.79 2.74
N LEU A 179 23.69 22.27 1.57
CA LEU A 179 24.16 20.89 1.38
C LEU A 179 25.48 20.61 2.11
N VAL A 180 26.48 21.50 1.97
CA VAL A 180 27.77 21.35 2.66
C VAL A 180 27.57 21.38 4.17
N GLY A 181 26.72 22.28 4.68
CA GLY A 181 26.37 22.36 6.09
C GLY A 181 25.69 21.09 6.60
N ALA A 182 24.75 20.53 5.82
CA ALA A 182 24.08 19.28 6.15
C ALA A 182 25.06 18.11 6.22
N VAL A 183 25.96 17.99 5.24
CA VAL A 183 27.04 16.99 5.22
C VAL A 183 27.87 17.11 6.50
N ILE A 184 28.42 18.30 6.81
CA ILE A 184 29.27 18.56 7.99
C ILE A 184 28.54 18.23 9.29
N SER A 185 27.27 18.61 9.39
CA SER A 185 26.46 18.34 10.58
C SER A 185 26.31 16.84 10.86
N GLY A 186 26.31 16.01 9.81
CA GLY A 186 26.23 14.55 9.88
C GLY A 186 27.54 13.83 10.22
N ILE A 187 28.66 14.54 10.30
CA ILE A 187 30.00 13.96 10.54
C ILE A 187 30.27 13.80 12.05
N ASP A 188 30.92 12.71 12.45
CA ASP A 188 31.47 12.54 13.80
C ASP A 188 32.52 13.65 14.09
N PRO A 189 32.39 14.43 15.19
CA PRO A 189 33.36 15.47 15.54
C PRO A 189 34.82 14.99 15.53
N ASN A 190 35.11 13.73 15.86
CA ASN A 190 36.47 13.20 15.86
C ASN A 190 37.09 13.12 14.44
N LYS A 191 36.26 13.11 13.40
CA LYS A 191 36.65 13.06 11.98
C LYS A 191 36.72 14.42 11.31
N ILE A 192 36.20 15.48 11.95
CA ILE A 192 36.14 16.80 11.34
C ILE A 192 37.53 17.43 11.16
N THR A 193 38.48 17.12 12.04
CA THR A 193 39.87 17.60 11.93
C THR A 193 40.58 16.97 10.72
N GLU A 194 40.40 15.65 10.50
CA GLU A 194 40.94 14.96 9.33
C GLU A 194 40.33 15.54 8.04
N LEU A 195 39.03 15.84 8.05
CA LEU A 195 38.37 16.43 6.89
C LEU A 195 38.89 17.84 6.58
N ALA A 196 39.02 18.69 7.59
CA ALA A 196 39.52 20.05 7.43
C ALA A 196 40.96 20.07 6.89
N LYS A 197 41.77 19.11 7.33
CA LYS A 197 43.13 18.87 6.81
C LYS A 197 43.14 18.55 5.32
N GLU A 198 42.26 17.66 4.86
CA GLU A 198 42.16 17.31 3.43
C GLU A 198 41.57 18.46 2.60
N ALA A 199 40.53 19.15 3.11
CA ALA A 199 39.89 20.28 2.45
C ALA A 199 40.87 21.43 2.19
N THR A 200 41.76 21.69 3.15
CA THR A 200 42.81 22.69 3.04
C THR A 200 44.12 22.17 2.42
N GLY A 201 44.25 20.88 2.16
CA GLY A 201 45.35 20.31 1.36
C GLY A 201 45.20 20.48 -0.16
N GLY A 202 44.09 21.10 -0.58
CA GLY A 202 43.77 21.39 -1.99
C GLY A 202 43.48 20.15 -2.84
N ASN A 203 43.24 18.99 -2.22
CA ASN A 203 42.96 17.72 -2.89
C ASN A 203 41.59 17.18 -2.46
N PHE A 204 40.57 18.04 -2.49
CA PHE A 204 39.24 17.70 -2.00
C PHE A 204 38.29 17.41 -3.15
N ASP A 205 37.89 16.15 -3.25
CA ASP A 205 36.71 15.73 -3.98
C ASP A 205 35.74 15.02 -3.03
N ALA A 206 34.50 14.81 -3.48
CA ALA A 206 33.48 14.15 -2.68
C ALA A 206 33.92 12.72 -2.29
N GLU A 207 34.67 12.04 -3.15
CA GLU A 207 35.15 10.68 -2.94
C GLU A 207 36.12 10.60 -1.73
N THR A 208 37.07 11.53 -1.64
CA THR A 208 38.03 11.66 -0.54
C THR A 208 37.32 12.06 0.76
N LEU A 209 36.34 12.97 0.68
CA LEU A 209 35.45 13.30 1.80
C LEU A 209 34.76 12.05 2.34
N PHE A 210 34.16 11.25 1.46
CA PHE A 210 33.45 10.03 1.82
C PHE A 210 34.37 8.97 2.44
N GLU A 211 35.58 8.78 1.91
CA GLU A 211 36.56 7.83 2.45
C GLU A 211 37.01 8.18 3.87
N LYS A 212 37.29 9.46 4.12
CA LYS A 212 37.90 9.91 5.39
C LYS A 212 36.88 10.00 6.51
N VAL A 213 35.67 10.42 6.17
CA VAL A 213 34.57 10.57 7.12
C VAL A 213 33.93 9.22 7.43
N GLY A 214 33.92 8.30 6.46
CA GLY A 214 33.40 6.94 6.59
C GLY A 214 31.87 6.86 6.61
N GLU A 215 31.17 7.84 7.17
CA GLU A 215 29.71 7.87 7.26
C GLU A 215 29.17 9.30 7.12
N ILE A 216 28.27 9.52 6.16
CA ILE A 216 27.64 10.82 5.91
C ILE A 216 26.14 10.68 6.03
N THR A 217 25.52 11.55 6.84
CA THR A 217 24.06 11.64 6.93
C THR A 217 23.56 12.88 6.19
N LEU A 218 22.70 12.68 5.19
CA LEU A 218 22.04 13.70 4.40
C LEU A 218 20.59 13.84 4.87
N ALA A 219 20.16 15.04 5.23
CA ALA A 219 18.77 15.32 5.61
C ALA A 219 17.99 15.95 4.45
N LYS A 220 16.68 15.69 4.42
CA LYS A 220 15.74 16.28 3.46
C LYS A 220 15.61 17.79 3.67
N GLY A 221 15.48 18.54 2.59
CA GLY A 221 15.38 20.00 2.55
C GLY A 221 16.72 20.73 2.39
N SER A 222 17.84 20.00 2.30
CA SER A 222 19.17 20.62 2.12
C SER A 222 19.49 20.98 0.67
N ASP A 223 18.96 20.24 -0.31
CA ASP A 223 19.06 20.55 -1.74
C ASP A 223 17.98 19.81 -2.53
N SER A 224 17.47 20.41 -3.61
CA SER A 224 16.40 19.82 -4.42
C SER A 224 16.81 18.55 -5.18
N SER A 225 18.08 18.44 -5.59
CA SER A 225 18.62 17.24 -6.26
C SER A 225 18.80 16.11 -5.25
N ILE A 226 19.21 16.46 -4.03
CA ILE A 226 19.34 15.51 -2.92
C ILE A 226 17.95 15.06 -2.45
N ASP A 227 16.97 15.95 -2.36
CA ASP A 227 15.61 15.58 -1.99
C ASP A 227 15.00 14.58 -2.98
N ARG A 228 15.25 14.76 -4.28
CA ARG A 228 14.86 13.78 -5.30
C ARG A 228 15.50 12.42 -5.04
N LEU A 229 16.79 12.41 -4.76
CA LEU A 229 17.51 11.19 -4.43
C LEU A 229 16.98 10.52 -3.15
N LEU A 230 16.77 11.29 -2.08
CA LEU A 230 16.23 10.78 -0.82
C LEU A 230 14.87 10.13 -1.04
N ASN A 231 14.02 10.74 -1.87
CA ASN A 231 12.73 10.18 -2.26
C ASN A 231 12.88 8.88 -3.05
N ASP A 232 13.83 8.80 -4.00
CA ASP A 232 14.07 7.58 -4.79
C ASP A 232 14.51 6.42 -3.88
N PHE A 233 15.44 6.67 -2.96
CA PHE A 233 15.88 5.70 -1.96
C PHE A 233 14.78 5.26 -1.01
N GLU A 234 13.98 6.20 -0.52
CA GLU A 234 12.83 5.91 0.34
C GLU A 234 11.83 5.04 -0.42
N THR A 235 11.60 5.32 -1.70
CA THR A 235 10.75 4.54 -2.59
C THR A 235 11.26 3.10 -2.73
N ILE A 236 12.56 2.90 -3.03
CA ILE A 236 13.15 1.55 -3.12
C ILE A 236 13.05 0.83 -1.77
N ASN A 237 13.43 1.48 -0.67
CA ASN A 237 13.38 0.90 0.67
C ASN A 237 11.95 0.49 1.07
N ASN A 238 10.96 1.28 0.68
CA ASN A 238 9.56 0.98 0.92
C ASN A 238 9.08 -0.19 0.05
N ALA A 239 9.41 -0.20 -1.24
CA ALA A 239 9.08 -1.29 -2.15
C ALA A 239 9.76 -2.61 -1.74
N LEU A 240 10.99 -2.55 -1.24
CA LEU A 240 11.72 -3.69 -0.66
C LEU A 240 10.95 -4.33 0.50
N LYS A 241 10.35 -3.51 1.36
CA LYS A 241 9.60 -3.97 2.54
C LYS A 241 8.22 -4.51 2.17
N ALA A 242 7.55 -3.86 1.24
CA ALA A 242 6.24 -4.26 0.76
C ALA A 242 5.98 -3.62 -0.61
N ASN A 243 5.60 -4.44 -1.58
CA ASN A 243 5.24 -3.98 -2.90
C ASN A 243 4.06 -4.78 -3.47
N ASP A 244 3.08 -4.11 -4.04
CA ASP A 244 1.91 -4.79 -4.58
C ASP A 244 1.16 -3.89 -5.55
N LEU A 245 0.54 -4.47 -6.57
CA LEU A 245 -0.44 -3.79 -7.40
C LEU A 245 -1.58 -4.75 -7.67
N ASN A 246 -2.77 -4.41 -7.19
CA ASN A 246 -3.99 -5.13 -7.45
C ASN A 246 -4.94 -4.23 -8.23
N VAL A 247 -5.41 -4.75 -9.36
CA VAL A 247 -6.51 -4.15 -10.12
C VAL A 247 -7.61 -5.18 -10.20
N VAL A 248 -8.79 -4.81 -9.72
CA VAL A 248 -9.94 -5.70 -9.67
C VAL A 248 -11.11 -5.03 -10.37
N SER A 249 -11.77 -5.72 -11.28
CA SER A 249 -13.07 -5.32 -11.80
C SER A 249 -14.10 -6.36 -11.41
N GLN A 250 -15.22 -5.93 -10.86
CA GLN A 250 -16.34 -6.81 -10.51
C GLN A 250 -17.61 -6.23 -11.10
N ASN A 251 -18.25 -7.02 -11.96
CA ASN A 251 -19.44 -6.62 -12.67
C ASN A 251 -20.49 -7.70 -12.49
N GLY A 252 -21.76 -7.30 -12.43
CA GLY A 252 -22.80 -8.26 -12.18
C GLY A 252 -24.18 -7.80 -12.61
N PHE A 253 -25.00 -8.80 -12.89
CA PHE A 253 -26.45 -8.69 -12.98
C PHE A 253 -27.08 -9.70 -12.03
N VAL A 254 -28.17 -9.32 -11.38
CA VAL A 254 -28.94 -10.20 -10.52
C VAL A 254 -30.42 -9.96 -10.73
N ILE A 255 -31.18 -11.04 -10.75
CA ILE A 255 -32.64 -11.02 -10.69
C ILE A 255 -33.10 -11.92 -9.55
N GLN A 256 -34.02 -11.40 -8.75
CA GLN A 256 -34.70 -12.14 -7.70
C GLN A 256 -36.16 -12.30 -8.09
N ILE A 257 -36.58 -13.55 -8.21
CA ILE A 257 -37.97 -13.94 -8.39
C ILE A 257 -38.58 -14.10 -7.00
N PRO A 258 -39.68 -13.36 -6.70
CA PRO A 258 -40.26 -13.36 -5.38
C PRO A 258 -40.79 -14.75 -4.97
N GLY A 259 -40.74 -15.00 -3.65
CA GLY A 259 -41.44 -16.11 -3.03
C GLY A 259 -42.95 -15.88 -3.00
N SER A 260 -43.72 -16.91 -2.65
CA SER A 260 -45.17 -16.77 -2.45
C SER A 260 -45.48 -15.79 -1.30
N LYS A 261 -46.65 -15.15 -1.30
CA LYS A 261 -47.03 -14.26 -0.20
C LYS A 261 -47.29 -15.06 1.09
N THR A 262 -47.02 -14.45 2.24
CA THR A 262 -47.34 -15.02 3.55
C THR A 262 -48.85 -15.25 3.70
N SER A 263 -49.24 -16.39 4.26
CA SER A 263 -50.62 -16.70 4.61
C SER A 263 -50.78 -16.68 6.13
N ARG A 264 -51.69 -15.87 6.65
CA ARG A 264 -52.02 -15.82 8.10
C ARG A 264 -52.99 -16.94 8.46
N ARG A 265 -52.67 -17.75 9.46
CA ARG A 265 -53.64 -18.61 10.14
C ARG A 265 -54.01 -17.96 11.46
N ILE A 266 -55.31 -17.85 11.68
CA ILE A 266 -55.89 -17.40 12.95
C ILE A 266 -56.31 -18.65 13.69
N GLU A 267 -55.66 -18.94 14.81
CA GLU A 267 -56.10 -19.99 15.73
C GLU A 267 -56.71 -19.34 16.97
N SER A 268 -57.87 -19.84 17.37
CA SER A 268 -58.55 -19.45 18.61
C SER A 268 -58.49 -20.63 19.56
N ASP A 269 -57.84 -20.46 20.69
CA ASP A 269 -57.86 -21.45 21.77
C ASP A 269 -59.21 -21.41 22.51
N GLU A 270 -59.54 -22.49 23.24
CA GLU A 270 -60.78 -22.66 24.02
C GLU A 270 -61.01 -21.57 25.10
N ILE A 271 -60.01 -20.73 25.36
CA ILE A 271 -60.01 -19.64 26.36
C ILE A 271 -60.14 -18.24 25.72
N GLY A 272 -60.32 -18.15 24.40
CA GLY A 272 -60.58 -16.90 23.69
C GLY A 272 -59.36 -16.03 23.38
N SER A 273 -58.14 -16.55 23.52
CA SER A 273 -56.94 -15.91 22.95
C SER A 273 -56.86 -16.16 21.45
N ILE A 274 -56.74 -15.08 20.66
CA ILE A 274 -56.52 -15.13 19.23
C ILE A 274 -55.00 -15.13 19.01
N ASP A 275 -54.43 -16.26 18.58
CA ASP A 275 -53.04 -16.33 18.12
C ASP A 275 -53.02 -16.20 16.60
N ILE A 276 -52.39 -15.13 16.09
CA ILE A 276 -52.23 -14.89 14.66
C ILE A 276 -50.84 -15.36 14.29
N GLN A 277 -50.73 -16.56 13.74
CA GLN A 277 -49.47 -17.09 13.25
C GLN A 277 -49.39 -16.94 11.73
N ASP A 278 -48.33 -16.29 11.24
CA ASP A 278 -47.96 -16.36 9.83
C ASP A 278 -47.50 -17.79 9.53
N ILE A 279 -48.22 -18.51 8.66
CA ILE A 279 -47.85 -19.84 8.20
C ILE A 279 -47.22 -19.73 6.82
N ASP A 280 -46.00 -20.24 6.69
CA ASP A 280 -45.35 -20.39 5.39
C ASP A 280 -45.92 -21.60 4.65
N SER A 281 -46.90 -21.36 3.78
CA SER A 281 -47.43 -22.36 2.84
C SER A 281 -46.80 -22.25 1.45
N GLY A 282 -45.78 -21.40 1.31
CA GLY A 282 -45.34 -20.83 0.05
C GLY A 282 -43.98 -21.28 -0.45
N ARG A 283 -43.75 -21.16 -1.75
CA ARG A 283 -42.42 -21.26 -2.35
C ARG A 283 -41.52 -20.13 -1.82
N GLY A 284 -40.27 -20.44 -1.47
CA GLY A 284 -39.24 -19.44 -1.20
C GLY A 284 -38.87 -18.60 -2.43
N ALA A 285 -38.01 -17.61 -2.24
CA ALA A 285 -37.52 -16.77 -3.34
C ALA A 285 -36.36 -17.45 -4.06
N ILE A 286 -36.25 -17.18 -5.37
CA ILE A 286 -35.18 -17.70 -6.22
C ILE A 286 -34.37 -16.51 -6.74
N GLY A 287 -33.06 -16.58 -6.61
CA GLY A 287 -32.13 -15.62 -7.20
C GLY A 287 -31.36 -16.25 -8.37
N VAL A 288 -31.17 -15.51 -9.45
CA VAL A 288 -30.25 -15.87 -10.53
C VAL A 288 -29.35 -14.68 -10.80
N GLY A 289 -28.06 -14.93 -11.01
CA GLY A 289 -27.10 -13.87 -11.35
C GLY A 289 -26.11 -14.30 -12.42
N VAL A 290 -25.42 -13.29 -12.95
CA VAL A 290 -24.22 -13.47 -13.79
C VAL A 290 -23.21 -12.45 -13.29
N PHE A 291 -22.09 -12.92 -12.76
CA PHE A 291 -21.00 -12.08 -12.24
C PHE A 291 -19.76 -12.29 -13.08
N ALA A 292 -19.26 -11.20 -13.67
CA ALA A 292 -18.03 -11.19 -14.44
C ALA A 292 -16.98 -10.39 -13.68
N SER A 293 -15.96 -11.07 -13.18
CA SER A 293 -14.87 -10.48 -12.42
C SER A 293 -13.53 -10.68 -13.12
N ALA A 294 -12.66 -9.69 -13.05
CA ALA A 294 -11.28 -9.77 -13.50
C ALA A 294 -10.37 -9.27 -12.38
N PHE A 295 -9.34 -10.04 -12.06
CA PHE A 295 -8.36 -9.75 -11.02
C PHE A 295 -6.98 -9.77 -11.66
N SER A 296 -6.22 -8.71 -11.46
CA SER A 296 -4.82 -8.61 -11.85
C SER A 296 -4.01 -8.27 -10.62
N ASN A 297 -2.96 -9.05 -10.36
CA ASN A 297 -2.00 -8.78 -9.30
C ASN A 297 -0.59 -8.73 -9.88
N ALA A 298 0.21 -7.76 -9.47
CA ALA A 298 1.65 -7.77 -9.67
C ALA A 298 2.35 -7.59 -8.32
N SER A 299 3.33 -8.43 -8.03
CA SER A 299 4.15 -8.33 -6.82
C SER A 299 5.57 -8.81 -7.10
N ALA A 300 6.55 -8.07 -6.60
CA ALA A 300 7.96 -8.39 -6.68
C ALA A 300 8.44 -9.09 -5.40
N GLN A 301 9.10 -10.22 -5.60
CA GLN A 301 9.87 -10.94 -4.60
C GLN A 301 11.34 -10.55 -4.75
N ILE A 302 11.90 -9.96 -3.70
CA ILE A 302 13.29 -9.55 -3.66
C ILE A 302 14.17 -10.74 -3.26
N ASP A 303 15.31 -10.91 -3.93
CA ASP A 303 16.32 -11.89 -3.56
C ASP A 303 16.78 -11.66 -2.11
N PRO A 304 16.60 -12.63 -1.20
CA PRO A 304 16.99 -12.47 0.20
C PRO A 304 18.50 -12.30 0.40
N ASN A 305 19.32 -12.73 -0.56
CA ASN A 305 20.77 -12.55 -0.50
C ASN A 305 21.21 -11.19 -1.05
N ASN A 306 20.35 -10.50 -1.80
CA ASN A 306 20.64 -9.24 -2.49
C ASN A 306 19.55 -8.20 -2.16
N ASN A 307 19.34 -7.92 -0.88
CA ASN A 307 18.24 -7.07 -0.37
C ASN A 307 18.72 -5.78 0.32
N GLN A 308 20.00 -5.45 0.19
CA GLN A 308 20.59 -4.25 0.77
C GLN A 308 20.64 -3.12 -0.26
N LEU A 309 20.61 -1.87 0.22
CA LEU A 309 20.85 -0.71 -0.62
C LEU A 309 22.35 -0.42 -0.61
N ILE A 310 23.07 -0.88 -1.64
CA ILE A 310 24.51 -0.64 -1.78
C ILE A 310 24.78 0.01 -3.14
N PHE A 311 25.61 1.04 -3.14
CA PHE A 311 25.90 1.87 -4.30
C PHE A 311 27.40 1.86 -4.60
N ASP A 312 27.71 1.84 -5.89
CA ASP A 312 29.07 2.00 -6.41
C ASP A 312 29.32 3.47 -6.72
N LEU A 313 30.33 4.06 -6.09
CA LEU A 313 30.86 5.38 -6.38
C LEU A 313 32.33 5.22 -6.80
N GLY A 314 32.60 5.20 -8.10
CA GLY A 314 33.98 5.18 -8.61
C GLY A 314 34.80 3.94 -8.25
N GLY A 315 34.14 2.79 -8.03
CA GLY A 315 34.77 1.54 -7.58
C GLY A 315 34.79 1.37 -6.06
N LYS A 316 34.14 2.27 -5.31
CA LYS A 316 33.96 2.18 -3.85
C LYS A 316 32.49 1.96 -3.50
N TYR A 317 32.23 1.23 -2.44
CA TYR A 317 30.89 0.73 -2.13
C TYR A 317 30.36 1.32 -0.83
N TYR A 318 29.10 1.75 -0.86
CA TYR A 318 28.46 2.46 0.24
C TYR A 318 27.14 1.80 0.63
N ASP A 319 27.02 1.44 1.91
CA ASP A 319 25.78 0.97 2.50
C ASP A 319 24.87 2.17 2.77
N VAL A 320 23.61 2.06 2.34
CA VAL A 320 22.62 3.13 2.48
C VAL A 320 21.56 2.75 3.50
N SER A 321 21.41 3.58 4.53
CA SER A 321 20.40 3.43 5.57
C SER A 321 19.43 4.62 5.53
N VAL A 322 18.12 4.35 5.44
CA VAL A 322 17.08 5.38 5.42
C VAL A 322 16.43 5.48 6.80
N ASN A 323 16.49 6.66 7.43
CA ASN A 323 15.98 6.95 8.77
C ASN A 323 15.05 8.18 8.74
N GLY A 324 13.77 7.95 8.40
CA GLY A 324 12.79 9.03 8.29
C GLY A 324 13.19 10.04 7.20
N ASN A 325 13.44 11.29 7.59
CA ASN A 325 13.81 12.37 6.66
C ASN A 325 15.31 12.44 6.36
N ALA A 326 16.10 11.42 6.71
CA ALA A 326 17.54 11.41 6.46
C ALA A 326 18.01 10.07 5.89
N ILE A 327 19.09 10.13 5.11
CA ILE A 327 19.80 8.98 4.58
C ILE A 327 21.24 9.02 5.04
N THR A 328 21.72 7.89 5.53
CA THR A 328 23.10 7.66 5.91
C THR A 328 23.79 6.84 4.83
N LEU A 329 24.86 7.38 4.27
CA LEU A 329 25.78 6.72 3.33
C LEU A 329 27.03 6.32 4.09
N LYS A 330 27.30 5.02 4.20
CA LYS A 330 28.45 4.50 4.93
C LYS A 330 29.41 3.77 4.00
N TYR A 331 30.64 4.26 3.92
CA TYR A 331 31.70 3.61 3.16
C TYR A 331 32.01 2.23 3.74
N ASN A 332 32.03 1.21 2.87
CA ASN A 332 32.33 -0.16 3.22
C ASN A 332 33.60 -0.62 2.48
N ALA A 333 34.75 -0.42 3.13
CA ALA A 333 36.07 -0.77 2.57
C ALA A 333 36.26 -2.27 2.29
N SER A 334 35.43 -3.14 2.87
CA SER A 334 35.49 -4.60 2.66
C SER A 334 34.75 -5.04 1.40
N LYS A 335 33.94 -4.17 0.79
CA LYS A 335 33.17 -4.45 -0.42
C LYS A 335 33.96 -4.03 -1.66
N THR A 336 33.92 -4.88 -2.68
CA THR A 336 34.60 -4.65 -3.98
C THR A 336 33.65 -4.80 -5.17
N ASN A 337 32.37 -5.05 -4.90
CA ASN A 337 31.30 -5.21 -5.88
C ASN A 337 29.94 -4.94 -5.20
N LEU A 338 28.87 -5.08 -5.98
CA LEU A 338 27.49 -4.92 -5.50
C LEU A 338 26.92 -6.20 -4.84
N ASP A 339 27.73 -7.14 -4.38
CA ASP A 339 27.20 -8.33 -3.69
C ASP A 339 26.36 -7.92 -2.49
N GLY A 340 25.18 -8.51 -2.31
CA GLY A 340 24.24 -8.09 -1.27
C GLY A 340 23.32 -6.96 -1.67
N SER A 341 23.63 -6.22 -2.75
CA SER A 341 22.83 -5.10 -3.23
C SER A 341 21.61 -5.56 -4.03
N ILE A 342 20.49 -4.86 -3.88
CA ILE A 342 19.34 -4.95 -4.80
C ILE A 342 19.69 -4.58 -6.25
N MET A 343 20.82 -3.90 -6.45
CA MET A 343 21.32 -3.51 -7.77
C MET A 343 22.28 -4.55 -8.38
N ASN A 344 22.56 -5.66 -7.70
CA ASN A 344 23.47 -6.69 -8.20
C ASN A 344 22.93 -7.32 -9.49
N GLU A 345 23.74 -7.36 -10.55
CA GLU A 345 23.35 -7.95 -11.84
C GLU A 345 23.06 -9.47 -11.74
N ASN A 346 23.65 -10.13 -10.74
CA ASN A 346 23.43 -11.55 -10.47
C ASN A 346 22.27 -11.79 -9.49
N ALA A 347 21.59 -10.74 -9.01
CA ALA A 347 20.45 -10.90 -8.11
C ALA A 347 19.27 -11.56 -8.82
N ASN A 348 18.63 -12.51 -8.13
CA ASN A 348 17.49 -13.24 -8.66
C ASN A 348 16.16 -12.65 -8.16
N HIS A 349 15.90 -11.37 -8.45
CA HIS A 349 14.61 -10.77 -8.13
C HIS A 349 13.54 -11.27 -9.10
N LEU A 350 12.37 -11.59 -8.56
CA LEU A 350 11.27 -12.16 -9.32
C LEU A 350 10.06 -11.24 -9.28
N LEU A 351 9.56 -10.81 -10.43
CA LEU A 351 8.26 -10.17 -10.59
C LEU A 351 7.24 -11.27 -10.88
N TYR A 352 6.24 -11.38 -10.02
CA TYR A 352 5.07 -12.22 -10.21
C TYR A 352 3.95 -11.36 -10.78
N ALA A 353 3.51 -11.70 -11.98
CA ALA A 353 2.32 -11.12 -12.59
C ALA A 353 1.26 -12.21 -12.67
N ASN A 354 0.08 -11.93 -12.12
CA ASN A 354 -1.06 -12.83 -12.06
C ASN A 354 -2.28 -12.16 -12.68
N ALA A 355 -3.02 -12.89 -13.51
CA ALA A 355 -4.32 -12.48 -13.99
C ALA A 355 -5.32 -13.64 -13.84
N LEU A 356 -6.52 -13.33 -13.36
CA LEU A 356 -7.61 -14.28 -13.18
C LEU A 356 -8.92 -13.62 -13.61
N ALA A 357 -9.61 -14.19 -14.59
CA ALA A 357 -10.96 -13.78 -14.94
C ALA A 357 -11.96 -14.89 -14.58
N LEU A 358 -13.08 -14.51 -13.97
CA LEU A 358 -14.15 -15.41 -13.54
C LEU A 358 -15.49 -14.95 -14.11
N ILE A 359 -16.25 -15.89 -14.68
CA ILE A 359 -17.68 -15.74 -14.92
C ILE A 359 -18.39 -16.72 -13.99
N GLU A 360 -19.11 -16.18 -13.01
CA GLU A 360 -19.93 -16.94 -12.08
C GLU A 360 -21.42 -16.81 -12.45
N VAL A 361 -22.11 -17.95 -12.56
CA VAL A 361 -23.57 -18.00 -12.76
C VAL A 361 -24.20 -18.67 -11.53
N PRO A 362 -24.51 -17.91 -10.48
CA PRO A 362 -25.23 -18.40 -9.31
C PRO A 362 -26.72 -18.59 -9.56
N ILE A 363 -27.25 -19.68 -9.02
CA ILE A 363 -28.68 -19.90 -8.79
C ILE A 363 -28.86 -20.16 -7.30
N GLY A 364 -29.65 -19.31 -6.63
CA GLY A 364 -29.90 -19.39 -5.21
C GLY A 364 -31.37 -19.57 -4.86
N TYR A 365 -31.61 -20.18 -3.72
CA TYR A 365 -32.92 -20.34 -3.12
C TYR A 365 -32.84 -19.91 -1.65
N GLY A 366 -33.80 -19.09 -1.22
CA GLY A 366 -33.94 -18.66 0.17
C GLY A 366 -35.35 -18.86 0.69
N HIS A 367 -35.46 -19.24 1.95
CA HIS A 367 -36.72 -19.56 2.59
C HIS A 367 -36.73 -19.07 4.04
N THR A 368 -37.92 -18.72 4.55
CA THR A 368 -38.11 -18.17 5.89
C THR A 368 -38.79 -19.20 6.77
N LEU A 369 -38.17 -19.54 7.89
CA LEU A 369 -38.77 -20.36 8.93
C LEU A 369 -39.26 -19.42 10.03
N PHE A 370 -40.58 -19.32 10.17
CA PHE A 370 -41.20 -18.54 11.23
C PHE A 370 -41.14 -19.31 12.54
N THR A 371 -40.61 -18.70 13.60
CA THR A 371 -40.54 -19.32 14.94
C THR A 371 -41.04 -18.35 16.00
N PRO A 372 -41.47 -18.83 17.18
CA PRO A 372 -41.88 -17.96 18.28
C PRO A 372 -40.79 -17.01 18.79
N ALA A 373 -39.51 -17.34 18.54
CA ALA A 373 -38.37 -16.50 18.94
C ALA A 373 -38.03 -15.42 17.90
N GLY A 374 -38.40 -15.62 16.64
CA GLY A 374 -38.00 -14.77 15.51
C GLY A 374 -38.01 -15.51 14.18
N ASP A 375 -37.84 -14.76 13.11
CA ASP A 375 -37.73 -15.29 11.75
C ASP A 375 -36.31 -15.81 11.49
N VAL A 376 -36.20 -17.07 11.10
CA VAL A 376 -34.94 -17.70 10.69
C VAL A 376 -34.97 -17.92 9.18
N ASN A 377 -34.23 -17.11 8.44
CA ASN A 377 -34.08 -17.27 7.00
C ASN A 377 -32.86 -18.12 6.71
N ILE A 378 -33.01 -19.10 5.81
CA ILE A 378 -31.94 -19.98 5.35
C ILE A 378 -31.85 -19.85 3.84
N GLY A 379 -30.64 -19.86 3.32
CA GLY A 379 -30.43 -19.87 1.88
C GLY A 379 -29.24 -20.70 1.44
N ILE A 380 -29.31 -21.16 0.20
CA ILE A 380 -28.26 -21.88 -0.51
C ILE A 380 -28.10 -21.29 -1.91
N ALA A 381 -26.87 -21.21 -2.40
CA ALA A 381 -26.59 -20.87 -3.79
C ALA A 381 -25.60 -21.87 -4.41
N LEU A 382 -25.94 -22.35 -5.60
CA LEU A 382 -25.07 -23.16 -6.45
C LEU A 382 -24.55 -22.27 -7.57
N LYS A 383 -23.25 -22.28 -7.80
CA LYS A 383 -22.59 -21.39 -8.76
C LYS A 383 -21.84 -22.20 -9.79
N PHE A 384 -22.15 -22.02 -11.06
CA PHE A 384 -21.24 -22.44 -12.12
C PHE A 384 -20.15 -21.39 -12.28
N ILE A 385 -18.89 -21.80 -12.38
CA ILE A 385 -17.74 -20.90 -12.47
C ILE A 385 -16.91 -21.28 -13.70
N GLN A 386 -16.85 -20.36 -14.65
CA GLN A 386 -15.90 -20.41 -15.76
C GLN A 386 -14.73 -19.50 -15.42
N ALA A 387 -13.53 -20.05 -15.35
CA ALA A 387 -12.32 -19.33 -14.99
C ALA A 387 -11.31 -19.32 -16.15
N MET A 388 -10.57 -18.23 -16.25
CA MET A 388 -9.41 -18.07 -17.13
C MET A 388 -8.26 -17.56 -16.28
N GLY A 389 -7.16 -18.31 -16.22
CA GLY A 389 -6.02 -17.99 -15.37
C GLY A 389 -4.74 -17.86 -16.20
N TYR A 390 -3.97 -16.82 -15.89
CA TYR A 390 -2.65 -16.57 -16.45
C TYR A 390 -1.70 -16.15 -15.33
N GLY A 391 -0.44 -16.54 -15.42
CA GLY A 391 0.59 -16.02 -14.55
C GLY A 391 1.99 -16.22 -15.09
N GLN A 392 2.88 -15.31 -14.72
CA GLN A 392 4.27 -15.32 -15.16
C GLN A 392 5.19 -14.95 -14.00
N LYS A 393 6.36 -15.60 -13.97
CA LYS A 393 7.48 -15.24 -13.09
C LYS A 393 8.58 -14.68 -13.99
N LEU A 394 8.92 -13.42 -13.80
CA LEU A 394 9.91 -12.72 -14.61
C LEU A 394 11.08 -12.29 -13.73
N ASN A 395 12.30 -12.63 -14.14
CA ASN A 395 13.49 -12.06 -13.49
C ASN A 395 13.58 -10.58 -13.84
N PHE A 396 13.90 -9.75 -12.85
CA PHE A 396 14.15 -8.33 -13.07
C PHE A 396 15.37 -7.85 -12.28
N SER A 397 15.93 -6.73 -12.72
CA SER A 397 16.88 -5.95 -11.95
C SER A 397 16.27 -4.57 -11.74
N VAL A 398 16.59 -3.91 -10.63
CA VAL A 398 16.07 -2.57 -10.33
C VAL A 398 16.41 -1.62 -11.47
N GLY A 399 15.38 -0.94 -12.00
CA GLY A 399 15.51 -0.03 -13.14
C GLY A 399 15.53 -0.67 -14.53
N LYS A 400 15.49 -2.01 -14.62
CA LYS A 400 15.26 -2.76 -15.85
C LYS A 400 14.11 -3.73 -15.63
N PHE A 401 12.89 -3.21 -15.68
CA PHE A 401 11.71 -4.05 -15.61
C PHE A 401 11.53 -4.82 -16.93
N PRO A 402 11.24 -6.13 -16.85
CA PRO A 402 11.05 -6.97 -18.03
C PRO A 402 9.77 -6.52 -18.76
N SER A 403 9.81 -6.55 -20.09
CA SER A 403 8.61 -6.36 -20.90
C SER A 403 7.65 -7.53 -20.65
N ILE A 404 6.44 -7.23 -20.19
CA ILE A 404 5.40 -8.24 -20.00
C ILE A 404 4.72 -8.47 -21.35
N SER A 405 4.89 -9.66 -21.93
CA SER A 405 4.18 -10.07 -23.15
C SER A 405 3.08 -11.08 -22.80
N PHE A 406 1.85 -10.78 -23.18
CA PHE A 406 0.74 -11.71 -23.03
C PHE A 406 0.67 -12.65 -24.25
N ASP A 407 0.82 -13.96 -24.01
CA ASP A 407 0.48 -14.98 -25.00
C ASP A 407 -0.87 -15.61 -24.63
N LYS A 408 -1.82 -15.56 -25.57
CA LYS A 408 -3.15 -16.15 -25.40
C LYS A 408 -3.09 -17.68 -25.24
N ASN A 409 -2.05 -18.33 -25.77
CA ASN A 409 -1.88 -19.79 -25.69
C ASN A 409 -1.48 -20.26 -24.29
N ASP A 410 -0.96 -19.36 -23.46
CA ASP A 410 -0.57 -19.64 -22.07
C ASP A 410 -1.71 -19.40 -21.07
N VAL A 411 -2.94 -19.23 -21.57
CA VAL A 411 -4.14 -19.02 -20.75
C VAL A 411 -4.85 -20.36 -20.54
N ASP A 412 -4.90 -20.82 -19.30
CA ASP A 412 -5.70 -21.98 -18.93
C ASP A 412 -7.15 -21.59 -18.68
N MET A 413 -8.05 -22.39 -19.24
CA MET A 413 -9.49 -22.22 -19.05
C MET A 413 -10.04 -23.40 -18.25
N SER A 414 -10.66 -23.13 -17.11
CA SER A 414 -11.19 -24.14 -16.19
C SER A 414 -12.68 -23.91 -15.92
N GLN A 415 -13.42 -25.00 -15.70
CA GLN A 415 -14.81 -24.98 -15.28
C GLN A 415 -14.94 -25.69 -13.94
N THR A 416 -15.68 -25.09 -13.03
CA THR A 416 -15.90 -25.65 -11.69
C THR A 416 -17.23 -25.17 -11.12
N PHE A 417 -17.56 -25.63 -9.92
CA PHE A 417 -18.78 -25.24 -9.22
C PHE A 417 -18.46 -24.74 -7.82
N GLY A 418 -19.23 -23.78 -7.32
CA GLY A 418 -19.16 -23.27 -5.96
C GLY A 418 -20.49 -23.50 -5.23
N VAL A 419 -20.43 -23.67 -3.91
CA VAL A 419 -21.61 -23.76 -3.04
C VAL A 419 -21.50 -22.76 -1.90
N ASP A 420 -22.51 -21.91 -1.78
CA ASP A 420 -22.62 -20.90 -0.72
C ASP A 420 -23.85 -21.20 0.16
N LEU A 421 -23.72 -20.99 1.47
CA LEU A 421 -24.80 -21.13 2.46
C LEU A 421 -24.94 -19.84 3.26
N GLY A 422 -26.17 -19.55 3.64
CA GLY A 422 -26.53 -18.34 4.36
C GLY A 422 -27.58 -18.59 5.43
N VAL A 423 -27.48 -17.84 6.52
CA VAL A 423 -28.50 -17.74 7.56
C VAL A 423 -28.71 -16.27 7.92
N LEU A 424 -29.96 -15.90 8.20
CA LEU A 424 -30.31 -14.58 8.74
C LEU A 424 -31.40 -14.74 9.81
N TYR A 425 -31.16 -14.22 11.00
CA TYR A 425 -32.08 -14.23 12.12
C TYR A 425 -32.63 -12.83 12.40
N SER A 426 -33.94 -12.71 12.55
CA SER A 426 -34.64 -11.47 12.92
C SER A 426 -35.48 -11.73 14.18
N PRO A 427 -35.06 -11.28 15.37
CA PRO A 427 -35.78 -11.57 16.62
C PRO A 427 -37.16 -10.89 16.67
N ASN A 428 -38.17 -11.57 17.22
CA ASN A 428 -39.52 -10.98 17.36
C ASN A 428 -39.57 -9.75 18.28
N LEU A 429 -38.68 -9.68 19.29
CA LEU A 429 -38.59 -8.52 20.19
C LEU A 429 -38.04 -7.26 19.49
N LEU A 430 -37.28 -7.45 18.40
CA LEU A 430 -36.58 -6.40 17.66
C LEU A 430 -36.64 -6.74 16.16
N GLU A 431 -37.83 -6.68 15.57
CA GLU A 431 -38.06 -7.10 14.16
C GLU A 431 -37.19 -6.35 13.14
N ASN A 432 -36.74 -5.15 13.49
CA ASN A 432 -35.84 -4.33 12.66
C ASN A 432 -34.35 -4.67 12.81
N LEU A 433 -34.00 -5.58 13.71
CA LEU A 433 -32.64 -6.08 13.90
C LEU A 433 -32.47 -7.38 13.09
N HIS A 434 -31.43 -7.43 12.27
CA HIS A 434 -31.10 -8.61 11.49
C HIS A 434 -29.66 -9.04 11.77
N ILE A 435 -29.46 -10.32 12.02
CA ILE A 435 -28.14 -10.92 12.30
C ILE A 435 -27.90 -11.99 11.23
N GLY A 436 -26.86 -11.81 10.43
CA GLY A 436 -26.54 -12.68 9.30
C GLY A 436 -25.22 -13.41 9.48
N LEU A 437 -25.15 -14.61 8.89
CA LEU A 437 -23.93 -15.39 8.73
C LEU A 437 -23.92 -15.99 7.33
N VAL A 438 -22.79 -15.90 6.65
CA VAL A 438 -22.59 -16.51 5.33
C VAL A 438 -21.30 -17.32 5.30
N LEU A 439 -21.37 -18.48 4.66
CA LEU A 439 -20.24 -19.31 4.32
C LEU A 439 -20.22 -19.53 2.81
N LYS A 440 -19.22 -18.96 2.13
CA LYS A 440 -19.04 -19.11 0.68
C LYS A 440 -18.04 -20.19 0.32
N ASN A 441 -18.18 -20.74 -0.88
CA ASN A 441 -17.26 -21.69 -1.50
C ASN A 441 -16.94 -22.87 -0.57
N ILE A 442 -17.96 -23.50 0.03
CA ILE A 442 -17.82 -24.58 1.02
C ILE A 442 -17.01 -25.75 0.46
N ASN A 443 -17.15 -26.00 -0.84
CA ASN A 443 -16.44 -27.03 -1.57
C ASN A 443 -15.04 -26.61 -2.07
N ALA A 444 -14.60 -25.38 -1.80
CA ALA A 444 -13.28 -24.83 -2.11
C ALA A 444 -12.78 -25.16 -3.54
N PRO A 445 -13.49 -24.68 -4.59
CA PRO A 445 -13.16 -25.05 -5.96
C PRO A 445 -11.78 -24.56 -6.37
N VAL A 446 -11.08 -25.37 -7.15
CA VAL A 446 -9.71 -25.11 -7.63
C VAL A 446 -9.76 -24.69 -9.10
N ILE A 447 -9.01 -23.65 -9.42
CA ILE A 447 -8.83 -23.09 -10.75
C ILE A 447 -7.40 -23.36 -11.18
N LYS A 448 -7.26 -24.16 -12.23
CA LYS A 448 -5.96 -24.49 -12.80
C LYS A 448 -5.36 -23.31 -13.56
N ARG A 449 -4.04 -23.18 -13.49
CA ARG A 449 -3.29 -22.14 -14.20
C ARG A 449 -2.02 -22.70 -14.84
N THR A 450 -1.61 -22.10 -15.96
CA THR A 450 -0.35 -22.42 -16.63
C THR A 450 0.80 -21.63 -15.99
N ASN A 451 1.98 -22.24 -15.87
CA ASN A 451 3.25 -21.62 -15.42
C ASN A 451 3.31 -21.08 -13.97
N VAL A 452 2.20 -21.09 -13.22
CA VAL A 452 2.11 -20.68 -11.81
C VAL A 452 1.19 -21.61 -11.02
N ASP A 453 1.21 -21.53 -9.69
CA ASP A 453 0.41 -22.39 -8.83
C ASP A 453 -1.11 -22.21 -9.05
N ASP A 454 -1.90 -23.25 -8.85
CA ASP A 454 -3.36 -23.19 -8.94
C ASP A 454 -3.95 -22.18 -7.94
N VAL A 455 -5.07 -21.55 -8.30
CA VAL A 455 -5.84 -20.69 -7.39
C VAL A 455 -6.96 -21.52 -6.77
N THR A 456 -7.04 -21.52 -5.44
CA THR A 456 -8.17 -22.11 -4.74
C THR A 456 -9.12 -21.01 -4.30
N LEU A 457 -10.40 -21.10 -4.68
CA LEU A 457 -11.42 -20.24 -4.10
C LEU A 457 -11.72 -20.73 -2.69
N ASN A 458 -10.95 -20.23 -1.72
CA ASN A 458 -11.05 -20.67 -0.33
C ASN A 458 -12.45 -20.39 0.25
N ARG A 459 -12.77 -21.14 1.31
CA ARG A 459 -13.97 -20.90 2.12
C ARG A 459 -13.88 -19.52 2.74
N GLN A 460 -14.94 -18.73 2.61
CA GLN A 460 -15.03 -17.40 3.20
C GLN A 460 -16.17 -17.39 4.22
N LEU A 461 -15.91 -16.94 5.45
CA LEU A 461 -16.89 -16.90 6.54
C LEU A 461 -17.04 -15.46 7.03
N ARG A 462 -18.25 -14.91 6.92
CA ARG A 462 -18.55 -13.51 7.30
C ARG A 462 -19.84 -13.45 8.12
N ALA A 463 -19.82 -12.65 9.17
CA ALA A 463 -21.01 -12.30 9.94
C ALA A 463 -21.36 -10.83 9.72
N GLY A 464 -22.64 -10.51 9.87
CA GLY A 464 -23.15 -9.17 9.72
C GLY A 464 -24.32 -8.89 10.64
N VAL A 465 -24.53 -7.61 10.95
CA VAL A 465 -25.70 -7.11 11.66
C VAL A 465 -26.23 -5.89 10.93
N SER A 466 -27.55 -5.75 10.88
CA SER A 466 -28.18 -4.50 10.44
C SER A 466 -29.34 -4.12 11.34
N TYR A 467 -29.61 -2.81 11.42
CA TYR A 467 -30.72 -2.28 12.17
C TYR A 467 -31.42 -1.17 11.40
N VAL A 468 -32.73 -1.30 11.21
CA VAL A 468 -33.56 -0.32 10.48
C VAL A 468 -34.34 0.54 11.47
N LEU A 469 -34.09 1.85 11.43
CA LEU A 469 -34.75 2.85 12.26
C LEU A 469 -35.73 3.66 11.41
N LYS A 470 -37.03 3.57 11.76
CA LYS A 470 -38.13 4.36 11.18
C LYS A 470 -38.21 4.28 9.65
N ASP A 471 -37.85 3.12 9.08
CA ASP A 471 -37.83 2.84 7.62
C ASP A 471 -37.05 3.84 6.75
N PHE A 472 -36.23 4.68 7.40
CA PHE A 472 -35.49 5.78 6.77
C PHE A 472 -33.99 5.60 6.98
N LEU A 473 -33.58 5.15 8.16
CA LEU A 473 -32.17 5.08 8.53
C LEU A 473 -31.78 3.62 8.79
N THR A 474 -30.85 3.09 8.00
CA THR A 474 -30.35 1.73 8.16
C THR A 474 -28.90 1.77 8.58
N PHE A 475 -28.57 1.09 9.68
CA PHE A 475 -27.20 0.85 10.10
C PHE A 475 -26.79 -0.57 9.72
N ALA A 476 -25.55 -0.76 9.30
CA ALA A 476 -25.02 -2.08 8.99
C ALA A 476 -23.55 -2.20 9.40
N PHE A 477 -23.17 -3.41 9.81
CA PHE A 477 -21.80 -3.76 10.16
C PHE A 477 -21.54 -5.22 9.80
N ASP A 478 -20.42 -5.48 9.13
CA ASP A 478 -19.96 -6.83 8.79
C ASP A 478 -18.51 -7.03 9.24
N ALA A 479 -18.18 -8.29 9.54
CA ALA A 479 -16.82 -8.73 9.87
C ALA A 479 -16.50 -10.09 9.23
N ASP A 480 -15.37 -10.17 8.55
CA ASP A 480 -14.76 -11.43 8.14
C ASP A 480 -14.31 -12.20 9.38
N LEU A 481 -14.95 -13.33 9.66
CA LEU A 481 -14.63 -14.16 10.82
C LEU A 481 -13.34 -14.95 10.62
N LEU A 482 -12.96 -15.22 9.37
CA LEU A 482 -11.73 -15.89 8.99
C LEU A 482 -10.95 -15.04 7.98
N PRO A 483 -9.61 -15.01 8.05
CA PRO A 483 -8.80 -14.38 7.01
C PRO A 483 -9.00 -15.08 5.65
N ASN A 484 -9.20 -14.28 4.61
CA ASN A 484 -9.29 -14.73 3.22
C ASN A 484 -7.90 -14.69 2.58
N ASN A 485 -7.63 -15.58 1.61
CA ASN A 485 -6.40 -15.54 0.83
C ASN A 485 -6.54 -14.52 -0.30
N THR A 486 -5.43 -13.96 -0.77
CA THR A 486 -5.41 -13.02 -1.89
C THR A 486 -4.58 -13.58 -3.06
N LEU A 487 -4.53 -12.85 -4.17
CA LEU A 487 -3.61 -13.14 -5.28
C LEU A 487 -2.21 -12.55 -5.05
N SER A 488 -2.04 -11.76 -3.99
CA SER A 488 -0.80 -11.03 -3.69
C SER A 488 0.18 -11.90 -2.91
N LEU A 489 1.45 -11.87 -3.31
CA LEU A 489 2.53 -12.48 -2.52
C LEU A 489 2.89 -11.64 -1.29
N GLN A 490 2.80 -10.31 -1.38
CA GLN A 490 3.23 -9.42 -0.31
C GLN A 490 2.12 -9.12 0.69
N SER A 491 0.86 -9.24 0.27
CA SER A 491 -0.33 -9.13 1.12
C SER A 491 -1.22 -10.37 0.98
N PRO A 492 -0.75 -11.57 1.38
CA PRO A 492 -1.40 -12.86 1.08
C PRO A 492 -2.71 -13.11 1.83
N LYS A 493 -3.05 -12.26 2.80
CA LYS A 493 -4.26 -12.37 3.61
C LYS A 493 -5.01 -11.06 3.68
N SER A 494 -6.33 -11.14 3.68
CA SER A 494 -7.25 -10.02 3.95
C SER A 494 -8.29 -10.42 4.98
N GLN A 495 -8.70 -9.48 5.82
CA GLN A 495 -9.77 -9.68 6.80
C GLN A 495 -10.45 -8.34 7.11
N PHE A 496 -11.58 -8.08 6.48
CA PHE A 496 -12.28 -6.82 6.62
C PHE A 496 -13.20 -6.78 7.83
N ILE A 497 -13.20 -5.64 8.51
CA ILE A 497 -14.28 -5.17 9.36
C ILE A 497 -14.80 -3.85 8.79
N GLY A 498 -16.10 -3.65 8.79
CA GLY A 498 -16.65 -2.42 8.22
C GLY A 498 -18.12 -2.24 8.49
N GLY A 499 -18.57 -1.01 8.36
CA GLY A 499 -19.97 -0.67 8.56
C GLY A 499 -20.30 0.73 8.09
N GLY A 500 -21.58 1.05 8.12
CA GLY A 500 -22.07 2.33 7.64
C GLY A 500 -23.53 2.56 7.94
N VAL A 501 -24.01 3.69 7.42
CA VAL A 501 -25.37 4.18 7.56
C VAL A 501 -25.92 4.55 6.18
N MET A 502 -27.19 4.22 5.95
CA MET A 502 -27.98 4.65 4.81
C MET A 502 -29.14 5.51 5.27
N ALA A 503 -29.32 6.66 4.64
CA ALA A 503 -30.50 7.52 4.77
C ALA A 503 -31.33 7.46 3.47
N ASN A 504 -32.51 6.84 3.52
CA ASN A 504 -33.35 6.55 2.35
C ASN A 504 -34.58 7.47 2.27
N PHE A 505 -34.58 8.40 1.31
CA PHE A 505 -35.66 9.35 1.05
C PHE A 505 -36.61 8.91 -0.09
N LYS A 506 -36.77 7.60 -0.30
CA LYS A 506 -37.55 6.93 -1.37
C LYS A 506 -37.05 7.13 -2.79
N LYS A 507 -36.80 8.38 -3.19
CA LYS A 507 -36.28 8.75 -4.53
C LYS A 507 -34.77 8.91 -4.55
N VAL A 508 -34.18 9.20 -3.40
CA VAL A 508 -32.75 9.40 -3.25
C VAL A 508 -32.33 8.71 -1.97
N ASP A 509 -31.19 8.02 -1.98
CA ASP A 509 -30.52 7.61 -0.75
C ASP A 509 -29.08 8.12 -0.71
N PHE A 510 -28.60 8.33 0.51
CA PHE A 510 -27.23 8.65 0.81
C PHE A 510 -26.65 7.59 1.74
N ARG A 511 -25.44 7.14 1.43
CA ARG A 511 -24.72 6.14 2.21
C ARG A 511 -23.36 6.69 2.59
N LEU A 512 -22.97 6.44 3.83
CA LEU A 512 -21.65 6.72 4.36
C LEU A 512 -21.20 5.56 5.23
N GLY A 513 -19.92 5.23 5.18
CA GLY A 513 -19.36 4.13 5.96
C GLY A 513 -17.85 4.19 6.03
N ALA A 514 -17.30 3.23 6.75
CA ALA A 514 -15.87 3.00 6.85
C ALA A 514 -15.58 1.51 6.98
N MET A 515 -14.43 1.09 6.48
CA MET A 515 -13.93 -0.28 6.64
C MET A 515 -12.42 -0.30 6.78
N GLN A 516 -11.88 -1.38 7.32
CA GLN A 516 -10.45 -1.58 7.46
C GLN A 516 -10.12 -3.05 7.26
N ASP A 517 -9.06 -3.32 6.50
CA ASP A 517 -8.45 -4.65 6.45
C ASP A 517 -7.48 -4.81 7.63
N MET A 518 -7.75 -5.79 8.48
CA MET A 518 -6.94 -6.06 9.68
C MET A 518 -5.70 -6.92 9.39
N ARG A 519 -5.60 -7.51 8.20
CA ARG A 519 -4.54 -8.47 7.82
C ARG A 519 -3.73 -8.03 6.61
N SER A 520 -4.22 -7.04 5.86
CA SER A 520 -3.50 -6.49 4.72
C SER A 520 -2.16 -5.88 5.13
N ASN A 521 -1.14 -6.20 4.35
CA ASN A 521 0.16 -5.54 4.43
C ASN A 521 0.24 -4.31 3.53
N ALA A 522 -0.80 -4.03 2.73
CA ALA A 522 -0.82 -2.95 1.75
C ALA A 522 -0.97 -1.54 2.32
N ARG A 523 -1.24 -1.42 3.63
CA ARG A 523 -1.31 -0.15 4.37
C ARG A 523 -2.32 0.83 3.77
N GLU A 524 -3.46 0.34 3.28
CA GLU A 524 -4.61 1.13 2.82
C GLU A 524 -5.21 2.05 3.90
N GLY A 525 -4.86 1.81 5.18
CA GLY A 525 -5.40 2.53 6.31
C GLY A 525 -6.89 2.26 6.49
N MET A 526 -7.58 3.21 7.12
CA MET A 526 -9.05 3.21 7.15
C MET A 526 -9.56 3.61 5.77
N ILE A 527 -10.49 2.84 5.22
CA ILE A 527 -11.15 3.11 3.94
C ILE A 527 -12.47 3.79 4.24
N LEU A 528 -12.62 5.03 3.77
CA LEU A 528 -13.90 5.74 3.81
C LEU A 528 -14.74 5.33 2.61
N THR A 529 -16.04 5.16 2.84
CA THR A 529 -16.99 4.77 1.80
C THR A 529 -18.15 5.75 1.73
N GLY A 530 -18.61 6.03 0.51
CA GLY A 530 -19.80 6.84 0.30
C GLY A 530 -20.56 6.38 -0.94
N GLY A 531 -21.86 6.64 -0.96
CA GLY A 531 -22.67 6.35 -2.13
C GLY A 531 -23.93 7.20 -2.19
N ILE A 532 -24.41 7.40 -3.42
CA ILE A 532 -25.66 8.08 -3.71
C ILE A 532 -26.46 7.24 -4.70
N ASN A 533 -27.74 7.05 -4.41
CA ASN A 533 -28.68 6.44 -5.33
C ASN A 533 -29.70 7.49 -5.77
N LEU A 534 -29.94 7.59 -7.08
CA LEU A 534 -30.95 8.44 -7.70
C LEU A 534 -31.98 7.55 -8.40
N LEU A 535 -33.20 7.59 -7.90
CA LEU A 535 -34.40 6.95 -8.48
C LEU A 535 -34.30 5.42 -8.64
N GLY A 536 -33.38 4.76 -7.92
CA GLY A 536 -33.12 3.32 -8.00
C GLY A 536 -32.26 2.91 -9.20
N PHE A 537 -32.34 3.64 -10.32
CA PHE A 537 -31.65 3.25 -11.55
C PHE A 537 -30.19 3.70 -11.63
N LEU A 538 -29.83 4.86 -11.06
CA LEU A 538 -28.47 5.38 -11.10
C LEU A 538 -27.92 5.45 -9.68
N ASP A 539 -26.99 4.56 -9.40
CA ASP A 539 -26.35 4.38 -8.13
C ASP A 539 -24.84 4.45 -8.32
N VAL A 540 -24.18 5.33 -7.59
CA VAL A 540 -22.73 5.52 -7.61
C VAL A 540 -22.20 5.37 -6.19
N ALA A 541 -21.17 4.54 -6.03
CA ALA A 541 -20.43 4.41 -4.79
C ALA A 541 -18.93 4.57 -5.02
N LEU A 542 -18.26 5.16 -4.04
CA LEU A 542 -16.82 5.41 -4.00
C LEU A 542 -16.26 4.92 -2.66
N GLN A 543 -15.09 4.29 -2.71
CA GLN A 543 -14.27 4.00 -1.54
C GLN A 543 -12.88 4.62 -1.74
N TYR A 544 -12.33 5.18 -0.66
CA TYR A 544 -11.05 5.89 -0.65
C TYR A 544 -10.26 5.55 0.61
N GLY A 545 -9.05 5.03 0.46
CA GLY A 545 -8.14 4.70 1.57
C GLY A 545 -7.48 5.95 2.16
N LEU A 546 -7.45 6.06 3.48
CA LEU A 546 -6.72 7.10 4.22
C LEU A 546 -5.28 6.69 4.56
N GLY A 547 -4.80 5.63 3.92
CA GLY A 547 -3.44 5.13 4.07
C GLY A 547 -2.43 5.99 3.34
N ARG A 548 -1.56 5.33 2.58
CA ARG A 548 -0.56 6.05 1.78
C ARG A 548 -1.18 6.61 0.51
N ASN A 549 -0.51 7.63 0.02
CA ASN A 549 -0.83 8.34 -1.18
C ASN A 549 0.39 8.19 -2.10
N PHE A 550 0.18 7.80 -3.35
CA PHE A 550 1.24 7.64 -4.34
C PHE A 550 1.03 8.66 -5.47
N THR A 551 2.12 9.06 -6.13
CA THR A 551 2.06 10.07 -7.20
C THR A 551 2.28 9.43 -8.56
N ILE A 552 1.32 9.55 -9.47
CA ILE A 552 1.48 9.20 -10.88
C ILE A 552 1.37 10.48 -11.71
N GLU A 553 2.38 10.79 -12.51
CA GLU A 553 2.40 11.95 -13.41
C GLU A 553 2.03 13.29 -12.72
N GLY A 554 2.40 13.44 -11.44
CA GLY A 554 2.11 14.64 -10.64
C GLY A 554 0.73 14.67 -9.98
N ILE A 555 -0.11 13.64 -10.18
CA ILE A 555 -1.40 13.49 -9.53
C ILE A 555 -1.24 12.56 -8.33
N ASN A 556 -1.65 13.03 -7.15
CA ASN A 556 -1.61 12.25 -5.92
C ASN A 556 -2.91 11.45 -5.76
N ILE A 557 -2.78 10.13 -5.68
CA ILE A 557 -3.88 9.16 -5.64
C ILE A 557 -3.72 8.30 -4.38
N SER A 558 -4.84 7.93 -3.73
CA SER A 558 -4.81 6.98 -2.62
C SER A 558 -4.33 5.61 -3.08
N ASN A 559 -3.58 4.94 -2.22
CA ASN A 559 -3.17 3.56 -2.38
C ASN A 559 -4.33 2.55 -2.38
N TYR A 560 -5.56 3.00 -2.08
CA TYR A 560 -6.78 2.23 -2.28
C TYR A 560 -7.91 3.11 -2.83
N MET A 561 -8.46 2.73 -3.98
CA MET A 561 -9.67 3.33 -4.55
C MET A 561 -10.57 2.26 -5.14
N ASN A 562 -11.88 2.43 -4.96
CA ASN A 562 -12.89 1.57 -5.59
C ASN A 562 -14.06 2.42 -6.04
N VAL A 563 -14.54 2.24 -7.27
CA VAL A 563 -15.68 2.96 -7.84
C VAL A 563 -16.66 1.96 -8.43
N HIS A 564 -17.93 2.04 -8.03
CA HIS A 564 -19.01 1.27 -8.63
C HIS A 564 -20.10 2.18 -9.18
N ILE A 565 -20.64 1.81 -10.34
CA ILE A 565 -21.80 2.45 -10.97
C ILE A 565 -22.82 1.36 -11.29
N GLY A 566 -24.10 1.63 -11.09
CA GLY A 566 -25.17 0.75 -11.54
C GLY A 566 -26.52 1.14 -10.97
N GLY A 567 -27.32 0.18 -10.53
CA GLY A 567 -28.64 0.44 -9.96
C GLY A 567 -29.30 -0.80 -9.42
N GLN A 568 -30.32 -0.61 -8.59
CA GLN A 568 -31.16 -1.68 -8.07
C GLN A 568 -32.63 -1.25 -7.94
N PHE A 569 -33.52 -2.19 -8.24
CA PHE A 569 -34.97 -2.02 -8.22
C PHE A 569 -35.60 -3.12 -7.40
N SER A 570 -36.65 -2.76 -6.67
CA SER A 570 -37.52 -3.69 -5.97
C SER A 570 -38.96 -3.42 -6.40
N PHE A 571 -39.73 -4.46 -6.74
CA PHE A 571 -41.11 -4.35 -7.24
C PHE A 571 -42.01 -5.48 -6.72
#